data_AF-A0A9P5L2L6-F1
#
_entry.id   AF-A0A9P5L2L6-F1
#
_cell.length_a   1.000
_cell.length_b   1.000
_cell.length_c   1.000
_cell.angle_alpha   90.00
_cell.angle_beta   90.00
_cell.angle_gamma   90.00
#
_symmetry.space_group_name_H-M   'P 1'
#
loop_
_entity.id
_entity.type
_entity.pdbx_description
1 polymer ?
#
loop_
_entity_poly.entity_id
_entity_poly.type
_entity_poly.pdbx_seq_one_letter_code
_entity_poly.pdbx_strand_id
1 'polypeptide(L)'
;MDPPALPETAWVVYITQQVKPGEQDLTSRMKEISASFKKLYSYEREPLEATAKANRAINEEKYKAWVETHSPERIYLANQARRRLARKTDKNVRTIRDERLPKSAGGAYNAFIKSRFASGGSTGGSLVDTVKALGQEWNALSDAEKRSYEDQVAEQTAKYAADIEDIRAKAKVLQAEAKIEAEKKAAEARAKTNAKAAEVRARAKADAESK
;
A
#
# COMPACT_ATOMS: atom_id res chain seq x y z
N MET A 1 9.96 4.76 1.95
CA MET A 1 8.96 5.56 1.21
C MET A 1 8.55 4.73 0.01
N ASP A 2 7.27 4.78 -0.37
CA ASP A 2 6.75 4.03 -1.52
C ASP A 2 7.39 4.60 -2.81
N PRO A 3 7.69 3.77 -3.83
CA PRO A 3 8.30 4.26 -5.06
C PRO A 3 7.33 5.22 -5.78
N PRO A 4 7.82 6.32 -6.37
CA PRO A 4 6.98 7.24 -7.12
C PRO A 4 6.41 6.53 -8.35
N ALA A 5 5.09 6.59 -8.50
CA ALA A 5 4.36 5.99 -9.61
C ALA A 5 4.41 6.88 -10.86
N LEU A 6 4.54 6.26 -12.02
CA LEU A 6 4.33 6.91 -13.32
C LEU A 6 2.84 7.23 -13.54
N PRO A 7 2.50 8.15 -14.46
CA PRO A 7 1.12 8.50 -14.79
C PRO A 7 0.28 7.30 -15.25
N GLU A 8 -0.73 6.93 -14.46
CA GLU A 8 -1.57 5.74 -14.70
C GLU A 8 -2.84 6.04 -15.51
N THR A 9 -3.13 7.28 -15.86
CA THR A 9 -4.35 7.62 -16.63
C THR A 9 -3.99 8.48 -17.83
N ALA A 10 -4.72 8.33 -18.93
CA ALA A 10 -4.51 9.12 -20.14
C ALA A 10 -4.56 10.63 -19.85
N TRP A 11 -5.45 11.04 -18.93
CA TRP A 11 -5.53 12.40 -18.43
C TRP A 11 -4.24 12.87 -17.74
N VAL A 12 -3.69 12.09 -16.81
CA VAL A 12 -2.47 12.48 -16.10
C VAL A 12 -1.26 12.45 -17.03
N VAL A 13 -1.18 11.48 -17.95
CA VAL A 13 -0.17 11.46 -19.02
C VAL A 13 -0.24 12.76 -19.82
N TYR A 14 -1.44 13.15 -20.25
CA TYR A 14 -1.66 14.38 -21.00
C TYR A 14 -1.28 15.64 -20.20
N ILE A 15 -1.64 15.72 -18.92
CA ILE A 15 -1.19 16.81 -18.04
C ILE A 15 0.33 16.86 -17.98
N THR A 16 1.00 15.74 -17.74
CA THR A 16 2.46 15.70 -17.60
C THR A 16 3.20 16.10 -18.87
N GLN A 17 2.59 15.94 -20.04
CA GLN A 17 3.13 16.41 -21.32
C GLN A 17 2.91 17.92 -21.54
N GLN A 18 1.88 18.50 -20.93
CA GLN A 18 1.42 19.87 -21.18
C GLN A 18 1.90 20.90 -20.14
N VAL A 19 2.22 20.46 -18.91
CA VAL A 19 2.70 21.31 -17.82
C VAL A 19 4.21 21.34 -17.79
N LYS A 20 4.81 22.53 -17.82
CA LYS A 20 6.27 22.70 -17.70
C LYS A 20 6.69 22.93 -16.25
N PRO A 21 7.90 22.48 -15.85
CA PRO A 21 8.42 22.80 -14.52
C PRO A 21 8.61 24.31 -14.36
N GLY A 22 8.04 24.89 -13.30
CA GLY A 22 8.13 26.33 -13.00
C GLY A 22 6.99 27.20 -13.56
N GLU A 23 5.93 26.60 -14.11
CA GLU A 23 4.77 27.33 -14.63
C GLU A 23 3.97 28.02 -13.51
N GLN A 24 3.77 29.33 -13.65
CA GLN A 24 2.94 30.14 -12.73
C GLN A 24 1.45 29.97 -13.10
N ASP A 25 0.57 30.04 -12.09
CA ASP A 25 -0.88 29.81 -12.21
C ASP A 25 -1.31 28.45 -12.78
N LEU A 26 -0.94 27.39 -12.06
CA LEU A 26 -1.37 26.01 -12.33
C LEU A 26 -2.90 25.86 -12.37
N THR A 27 -3.64 26.69 -11.65
CA THR A 27 -5.11 26.61 -11.53
C THR A 27 -5.81 26.97 -12.84
N SER A 28 -5.44 28.07 -13.48
CA SER A 28 -5.99 28.45 -14.78
C SER A 28 -5.54 27.48 -15.87
N ARG A 29 -4.26 27.11 -15.85
CA ARG A 29 -3.68 26.16 -16.81
C ARG A 29 -4.38 24.80 -16.78
N MET A 30 -4.69 24.28 -15.59
CA MET A 30 -5.41 23.00 -15.46
C MET A 30 -6.82 23.05 -16.07
N LYS A 31 -7.52 24.19 -15.96
CA LYS A 31 -8.84 24.39 -16.59
C LYS A 31 -8.73 24.32 -18.12
N GLU A 32 -7.72 24.96 -18.68
CA GLU A 32 -7.44 24.92 -20.13
C GLU A 32 -7.10 23.51 -20.61
N ILE A 33 -6.19 22.81 -19.92
CA ILE A 33 -5.79 21.44 -20.24
C ILE A 33 -7.01 20.49 -20.18
N SER A 34 -7.90 20.70 -19.20
CA SER A 34 -9.14 19.92 -19.13
C SER A 34 -10.06 20.20 -20.32
N ALA A 35 -10.19 21.46 -20.74
CA ALA A 35 -10.99 21.82 -21.91
C ALA A 35 -10.40 21.25 -23.21
N SER A 36 -9.07 21.26 -23.36
CA SER A 36 -8.40 20.69 -24.53
C SER A 36 -8.50 19.16 -24.54
N PHE A 37 -8.30 18.49 -23.39
CA PHE A 37 -8.42 17.04 -23.29
C PHE A 37 -9.83 16.54 -23.64
N LYS A 38 -10.88 17.28 -23.28
CA LYS A 38 -12.27 16.96 -23.65
C LYS A 38 -12.50 17.02 -25.15
N LYS A 39 -11.83 17.93 -25.86
CA LYS A 39 -11.92 18.12 -27.32
C LYS A 39 -11.11 17.12 -28.13
N LEU A 40 -10.20 16.37 -27.51
CA LEU A 40 -9.40 15.36 -28.22
C LEU A 40 -10.28 14.29 -28.87
N TYR A 41 -9.93 13.95 -30.10
CA TYR A 41 -10.58 12.88 -30.85
C TYR A 41 -10.15 11.50 -30.33
N SER A 42 -10.90 10.45 -30.68
CA SER A 42 -10.62 9.08 -30.23
C SER A 42 -9.21 8.61 -30.59
N TYR A 43 -8.74 8.92 -31.81
CA TYR A 43 -7.41 8.55 -32.29
C TYR A 43 -6.27 9.24 -31.53
N GLU A 44 -6.52 10.43 -30.94
CA GLU A 44 -5.53 11.14 -30.11
C GLU A 44 -5.51 10.61 -28.68
N ARG A 45 -6.63 10.05 -28.22
CA ARG A 45 -6.75 9.41 -26.90
C ARG A 45 -6.11 8.04 -26.86
N GLU A 46 -6.22 7.27 -27.94
CA GLU A 46 -5.66 5.91 -28.03
C GLU A 46 -4.17 5.82 -27.62
N PRO A 47 -3.23 6.63 -28.15
CA PRO A 47 -1.83 6.57 -27.73
C PRO A 47 -1.62 6.99 -26.26
N LEU A 48 -2.44 7.91 -25.74
CA LEU A 48 -2.40 8.32 -24.33
C LEU A 48 -2.87 7.17 -23.41
N GLU A 49 -3.90 6.44 -23.82
CA GLU A 49 -4.40 5.26 -23.11
C GLU A 49 -3.40 4.10 -23.17
N ALA A 50 -2.78 3.87 -24.33
CA ALA A 50 -1.72 2.88 -24.50
C ALA A 50 -0.52 3.19 -23.57
N THR A 51 -0.09 4.45 -23.53
CA THR A 51 0.96 4.91 -22.61
C THR A 51 0.56 4.73 -21.15
N ALA A 52 -0.67 5.10 -20.78
CA ALA A 52 -1.17 4.91 -19.43
C ALA A 52 -1.21 3.42 -19.03
N LYS A 53 -1.60 2.52 -19.93
CA LYS A 53 -1.59 1.07 -19.70
C LYS A 53 -0.16 0.54 -19.51
N ALA A 54 0.79 0.98 -20.34
CA ALA A 54 2.20 0.62 -20.19
C ALA A 54 2.76 1.11 -18.85
N ASN A 55 2.46 2.35 -18.47
CA ASN A 55 2.86 2.92 -17.17
C ASN A 55 2.29 2.15 -15.99
N ARG A 56 1.02 1.69 -16.06
CA ARG A 56 0.43 0.83 -15.02
C ARG A 56 1.23 -0.46 -14.85
N ALA A 57 1.54 -1.14 -15.95
CA ALA A 57 2.34 -2.38 -15.91
C ALA A 57 3.72 -2.13 -15.28
N ILE A 58 4.40 -1.06 -15.70
CA ILE A 58 5.71 -0.67 -15.12
C ILE A 58 5.59 -0.33 -13.63
N ASN A 59 4.53 0.37 -13.22
CA ASN A 59 4.30 0.69 -11.81
C ASN A 59 4.06 -0.56 -10.98
N GLU A 60 3.30 -1.53 -11.49
CA GLU A 60 3.06 -2.81 -10.84
C GLU A 60 4.36 -3.60 -10.66
N GLU A 61 5.21 -3.67 -11.68
CA GLU A 61 6.52 -4.32 -11.61
C GLU A 61 7.45 -3.62 -10.60
N LYS A 62 7.56 -2.29 -10.67
CA LYS A 62 8.35 -1.50 -9.71
C LYS A 62 7.85 -1.67 -8.29
N TYR A 63 6.52 -1.72 -8.11
CA TYR A 63 5.91 -1.92 -6.81
C TYR A 63 6.22 -3.31 -6.27
N LYS A 64 6.08 -4.36 -7.08
CA LYS A 64 6.42 -5.74 -6.70
C LYS A 64 7.90 -5.86 -6.31
N ALA A 65 8.81 -5.37 -7.15
CA ALA A 65 10.24 -5.38 -6.87
C ALA A 65 10.56 -4.66 -5.54
N TRP A 66 9.93 -3.50 -5.30
CA TRP A 66 10.09 -2.77 -4.03
C TRP A 66 9.53 -3.54 -2.83
N VAL A 67 8.38 -4.19 -2.96
CA VAL A 67 7.81 -5.04 -1.91
C VAL A 67 8.75 -6.21 -1.59
N GLU A 68 9.35 -6.83 -2.60
CA GLU A 68 10.30 -7.94 -2.42
C GLU A 68 11.58 -7.53 -1.70
N THR A 69 12.05 -6.27 -1.85
CA THR A 69 13.20 -5.77 -1.07
C THR A 69 12.95 -5.73 0.45
N HIS A 70 11.69 -5.80 0.88
CA HIS A 70 11.31 -5.79 2.29
C HIS A 70 10.83 -7.17 2.74
N SER A 71 11.16 -7.53 3.99
CA SER A 71 10.66 -8.77 4.59
C SER A 71 9.14 -8.66 4.87
N PRO A 72 8.40 -9.78 4.81
CA PRO A 72 6.96 -9.79 5.10
C PRO A 72 6.62 -9.22 6.49
N GLU A 73 7.44 -9.49 7.51
CA GLU A 73 7.24 -8.99 8.86
C GLU A 73 7.37 -7.47 8.94
N ARG A 74 8.34 -6.92 8.19
CA ARG A 74 8.55 -5.47 8.11
C ARG A 74 7.37 -4.78 7.45
N ILE A 75 6.81 -5.39 6.40
CA ILE A 75 5.61 -4.90 5.73
C ILE A 75 4.39 -5.01 6.65
N TYR A 76 4.27 -6.10 7.41
CA TYR A 76 3.22 -6.26 8.41
C TYR A 76 3.25 -5.14 9.46
N LEU A 77 4.41 -4.85 10.04
CA LEU A 77 4.60 -3.73 10.98
C LEU A 77 4.29 -2.38 10.34
N ALA A 78 4.74 -2.14 9.11
CA ALA A 78 4.45 -0.92 8.37
C ALA A 78 2.94 -0.75 8.15
N ASN A 79 2.22 -1.82 7.82
CA ASN A 79 0.77 -1.80 7.65
C ASN A 79 0.02 -1.54 8.96
N GLN A 80 0.48 -2.11 10.07
CA GLN A 80 -0.05 -1.79 11.40
C GLN A 80 0.15 -0.30 11.74
N ALA A 81 1.34 0.26 11.47
CA ALA A 81 1.61 1.67 11.67
C ALA A 81 0.75 2.57 10.77
N ARG A 82 0.58 2.22 9.49
CA ARG A 82 -0.29 2.94 8.55
C ARG A 82 -1.75 2.95 8.99
N ARG A 83 -2.29 1.82 9.47
CA ARG A 83 -3.65 1.75 10.03
C ARG A 83 -3.82 2.62 11.27
N ARG A 84 -2.83 2.63 12.17
CA ARG A 84 -2.84 3.52 13.35
C ARG A 84 -2.80 4.98 12.93
N LEU A 85 -1.97 5.32 11.93
CA LEU A 85 -1.87 6.67 11.39
C LEU A 85 -3.20 7.12 10.75
N ALA A 86 -3.83 6.27 9.94
CA ALA A 86 -5.13 6.55 9.33
C ALA A 86 -6.26 6.76 10.35
N ARG A 87 -6.16 6.17 11.55
CA ARG A 87 -7.11 6.42 12.65
C ARG A 87 -6.82 7.71 13.42
N LYS A 88 -5.54 8.09 13.53
CA LYS A 88 -5.10 9.27 14.27
C LYS A 88 -5.14 10.55 13.43
N THR A 89 -5.10 10.41 12.11
CA THR A 89 -5.07 11.53 11.16
C THR A 89 -6.19 11.35 10.16
N ASP A 90 -6.81 12.45 9.71
CA ASP A 90 -7.82 12.42 8.63
C ASP A 90 -7.22 12.14 7.24
N LYS A 91 -5.98 11.64 7.19
CA LYS A 91 -5.29 11.33 5.95
C LYS A 91 -5.61 9.90 5.53
N ASN A 92 -5.92 9.73 4.24
CA ASN A 92 -6.08 8.41 3.66
C ASN A 92 -4.70 7.75 3.46
N VAL A 93 -4.28 6.94 4.45
CA VAL A 93 -3.03 6.19 4.40
C VAL A 93 -3.29 4.77 3.90
N ARG A 94 -2.93 4.50 2.65
CA ARG A 94 -3.10 3.18 2.02
C ARG A 94 -2.10 2.17 2.57
N THR A 95 -2.55 0.95 2.87
CA THR A 95 -1.67 -0.17 3.25
C THR A 95 -0.90 -0.71 2.05
N ILE A 96 0.30 -1.22 2.32
CA ILE A 96 1.13 -1.96 1.37
C ILE A 96 0.46 -3.32 1.11
N ARG A 97 0.29 -3.68 -0.17
CA ARG A 97 -0.21 -4.99 -0.61
C ARG A 97 0.98 -5.91 -0.80
N ASP A 98 0.96 -7.07 -0.16
CA ASP A 98 1.96 -8.12 -0.30
C ASP A 98 1.23 -9.46 -0.38
N GLU A 99 1.54 -10.26 -1.39
CA GLU A 99 0.93 -11.57 -1.63
C GLU A 99 1.44 -12.63 -0.64
N ARG A 100 2.62 -12.41 -0.03
CA ARG A 100 3.22 -13.29 0.99
C ARG A 100 2.55 -13.15 2.35
N LEU A 101 1.80 -12.07 2.56
CA LEU A 101 1.04 -11.88 3.80
C LEU A 101 -0.28 -12.65 3.73
N PRO A 102 -0.61 -13.46 4.75
CA PRO A 102 -1.81 -14.27 4.76
C PRO A 102 -3.04 -13.36 4.70
N LYS A 103 -4.00 -13.74 3.87
CA LYS A 103 -5.27 -13.04 3.69
C LYS A 103 -6.32 -13.71 4.58
N SER A 104 -7.10 -12.90 5.30
CA SER A 104 -8.21 -13.43 6.10
C SER A 104 -9.18 -14.20 5.23
N ALA A 105 -9.62 -15.36 5.71
CA ALA A 105 -10.83 -16.00 5.21
C ALA A 105 -11.99 -15.00 5.36
N GLY A 106 -12.77 -14.81 4.31
CA GLY A 106 -14.04 -14.08 4.41
C GLY A 106 -15.09 -14.92 5.15
N GLY A 107 -16.31 -14.43 5.28
CA GLY A 107 -17.41 -15.27 5.75
C GLY A 107 -17.83 -16.35 4.75
N ALA A 108 -18.65 -17.31 5.17
CA ALA A 108 -19.15 -18.41 4.33
C ALA A 108 -19.81 -17.91 3.03
N TYR A 109 -20.58 -16.82 3.10
CA TYR A 109 -21.16 -16.17 1.92
C TYR A 109 -20.09 -15.68 0.91
N ASN A 110 -18.94 -15.17 1.37
CA ASN A 110 -17.85 -14.77 0.48
C ASN A 110 -17.20 -15.97 -0.20
N ALA A 111 -17.10 -17.11 0.49
CA ALA A 111 -16.62 -18.36 -0.09
C ALA A 111 -17.59 -18.86 -1.17
N PHE A 112 -18.89 -18.81 -0.91
CA PHE A 112 -19.95 -19.10 -1.88
C PHE A 112 -19.86 -18.21 -3.12
N ILE A 113 -19.81 -16.88 -2.94
CA ILE A 113 -19.67 -15.94 -4.05
C ILE A 113 -18.42 -16.25 -4.87
N LYS A 114 -17.27 -16.48 -4.21
CA LYS A 114 -16.01 -16.83 -4.89
C LYS A 114 -16.15 -18.11 -5.71
N SER A 115 -16.82 -19.14 -5.17
CA SER A 115 -17.12 -20.38 -5.89
C SER A 115 -17.96 -20.13 -7.13
N ARG A 116 -18.98 -19.27 -7.04
CA ARG A 116 -19.88 -18.94 -8.15
C ARG A 116 -19.20 -18.13 -9.25
N PHE A 117 -18.35 -17.18 -8.89
CA PHE A 117 -17.53 -16.47 -9.87
C PHE A 117 -16.49 -17.38 -10.53
N ALA A 118 -15.90 -18.33 -9.79
CA ALA A 118 -14.98 -19.32 -10.35
C ALA A 118 -15.67 -20.30 -11.32
N SER A 119 -16.94 -20.64 -11.08
CA SER A 119 -17.73 -21.51 -11.95
C SER A 119 -18.35 -20.79 -13.16
N GLY A 120 -17.95 -19.54 -13.45
CA GLY A 120 -18.47 -18.77 -14.58
C GLY A 120 -19.82 -18.10 -14.35
N GLY A 121 -20.29 -18.00 -13.10
CA GLY A 121 -21.57 -17.41 -12.72
C GLY A 121 -21.68 -15.88 -12.87
N SER A 122 -20.86 -15.23 -13.69
CA SER A 122 -21.11 -13.83 -14.05
C SER A 122 -22.27 -13.79 -15.04
N THR A 123 -23.49 -13.68 -14.54
CA THR A 123 -24.62 -13.24 -15.36
C THR A 123 -24.22 -11.89 -15.96
N GLY A 124 -24.21 -11.74 -17.29
CA GLY A 124 -23.67 -10.57 -18.02
C GLY A 124 -24.32 -9.20 -17.76
N GLY A 125 -25.04 -9.03 -16.64
CA GLY A 125 -25.56 -7.76 -16.15
C GLY A 125 -24.57 -7.01 -15.25
N SER A 126 -25.07 -5.94 -14.61
CA SER A 126 -24.29 -5.15 -13.65
C SER A 126 -23.84 -6.02 -12.47
N LEU A 127 -22.61 -5.80 -11.98
CA LEU A 127 -22.08 -6.48 -10.78
C LEU A 127 -23.04 -6.41 -9.60
N VAL A 128 -23.76 -5.28 -9.47
CA VAL A 128 -24.76 -5.07 -8.41
C VAL A 128 -25.92 -6.06 -8.52
N ASP A 129 -26.38 -6.35 -9.73
CA ASP A 129 -27.49 -7.26 -9.98
C ASP A 129 -27.06 -8.72 -9.79
N THR A 130 -25.84 -9.07 -10.22
CA THR A 130 -25.25 -10.39 -9.94
C THR A 130 -25.15 -10.66 -8.44
N VAL A 131 -24.66 -9.68 -7.66
CA VAL A 131 -24.54 -9.85 -6.20
C VAL A 131 -25.92 -9.97 -5.52
N LYS A 132 -26.94 -9.26 -6.01
CA LYS A 132 -28.32 -9.44 -5.51
C LYS A 132 -28.86 -10.83 -5.79
N ALA A 133 -28.66 -11.35 -7.00
CA ALA A 133 -29.07 -12.70 -7.36
C ALA A 133 -28.37 -13.76 -6.51
N LEU A 134 -27.05 -13.62 -6.30
CA LEU A 134 -26.27 -14.49 -5.40
C LEU A 134 -26.77 -14.43 -3.95
N GLY A 135 -27.23 -13.27 -3.48
CA GLY A 135 -27.82 -13.13 -2.15
C GLY A 135 -29.13 -13.91 -2.01
N GLN A 136 -29.97 -13.89 -3.04
CA GLN A 136 -31.20 -14.70 -3.07
C GLN A 136 -30.89 -16.19 -3.12
N GLU A 137 -29.92 -16.59 -3.95
CA GLU A 137 -29.46 -17.97 -4.06
C GLU A 137 -28.91 -18.47 -2.72
N TRP A 138 -28.08 -17.66 -2.05
CA TRP A 138 -27.56 -18.00 -0.71
C TRP A 138 -28.68 -18.22 0.30
N ASN A 139 -29.72 -17.37 0.30
CA ASN A 139 -30.85 -17.55 1.21
C ASN A 139 -31.65 -18.82 0.92
N ALA A 140 -31.73 -19.22 -0.35
CA ALA A 140 -32.40 -20.44 -0.79
C ALA A 140 -31.60 -21.73 -0.56
N LEU A 141 -30.28 -21.64 -0.33
CA LEU A 141 -29.45 -22.80 0.02
C LEU A 141 -29.91 -23.45 1.33
N SER A 142 -29.82 -24.77 1.37
CA SER A 142 -30.05 -25.55 2.58
C SER A 142 -28.98 -25.28 3.64
N ASP A 143 -29.30 -25.55 4.90
CA ASP A 143 -28.34 -25.42 5.99
C ASP A 143 -27.14 -26.37 5.81
N ALA A 144 -27.33 -27.53 5.18
CA ALA A 144 -26.25 -28.46 4.87
C ALA A 144 -25.26 -27.89 3.85
N GLU A 145 -25.75 -27.21 2.81
CA GLU A 145 -24.90 -26.56 1.81
C GLU A 145 -24.17 -25.36 2.39
N LYS A 146 -24.86 -24.54 3.20
CA LYS A 146 -24.24 -23.41 3.92
C LYS A 146 -23.14 -23.89 4.86
N ARG A 147 -23.38 -25.00 5.58
CA ARG A 147 -22.42 -25.59 6.51
C ARG A 147 -21.13 -26.04 5.82
N SER A 148 -21.20 -26.58 4.61
CA SER A 148 -20.00 -26.91 3.82
C SER A 148 -19.12 -25.67 3.58
N TYR A 149 -19.72 -24.51 3.31
CA TYR A 149 -18.97 -23.26 3.16
C TYR A 149 -18.44 -22.72 4.49
N GLU A 150 -19.19 -22.91 5.58
CA GLU A 150 -18.73 -22.57 6.94
C GLU A 150 -17.51 -23.40 7.35
N ASP A 151 -17.53 -24.70 7.10
CA ASP A 151 -16.43 -25.62 7.40
C ASP A 151 -15.17 -25.23 6.58
N GLN A 152 -15.33 -24.92 5.28
CA GLN A 152 -14.24 -24.42 4.44
C GLN A 152 -13.64 -23.11 4.97
N VAL A 153 -14.50 -22.19 5.41
CA VAL A 153 -14.05 -20.92 5.99
C VAL A 153 -13.35 -21.15 7.33
N ALA A 154 -13.87 -22.04 8.18
CA ALA A 154 -13.25 -22.37 9.45
C ALA A 154 -11.84 -22.93 9.27
N GLU A 155 -11.62 -23.81 8.29
CA GLU A 155 -10.29 -24.32 7.95
C GLU A 155 -9.35 -23.19 7.49
N GLN A 156 -9.82 -22.30 6.60
CA GLN A 156 -9.03 -21.16 6.13
C GLN A 156 -8.74 -20.15 7.25
N THR A 157 -9.67 -19.93 8.17
CA THR A 157 -9.48 -19.08 9.35
C THR A 157 -8.44 -19.67 10.29
N ALA A 158 -8.46 -20.99 10.51
CA ALA A 158 -7.46 -21.68 11.33
C ALA A 158 -6.05 -21.54 10.73
N LYS A 159 -5.90 -21.76 9.41
CA LYS A 159 -4.64 -21.54 8.69
C LYS A 159 -4.16 -20.09 8.80
N TYR A 160 -5.06 -19.14 8.53
CA TYR A 160 -4.77 -17.71 8.65
C TYR A 160 -4.29 -17.33 10.06
N ALA A 161 -4.93 -17.86 11.10
CA ALA A 161 -4.55 -17.59 12.48
C ALA A 161 -3.13 -18.08 12.78
N ALA A 162 -2.78 -19.28 12.33
CA ALA A 162 -1.42 -19.83 12.47
C ALA A 162 -0.38 -18.97 11.74
N ASP A 163 -0.63 -18.63 10.46
CA ASP A 163 0.29 -17.84 9.64
C ASP A 163 0.51 -16.42 10.22
N ILE A 164 -0.55 -15.79 10.72
CA ILE A 164 -0.46 -14.46 11.34
C ILE A 164 0.29 -14.50 12.67
N GLU A 165 0.12 -15.55 13.49
CA GLU A 165 0.87 -15.65 14.74
C GLU A 165 2.38 -15.83 14.47
N ASP A 166 2.77 -16.62 13.47
CA ASP A 166 4.17 -16.73 13.06
C ASP A 166 4.75 -15.38 12.62
N ILE A 167 4.07 -14.67 11.70
CA ILE A 167 4.48 -13.34 11.24
C ILE A 167 4.53 -12.35 12.41
N ARG A 168 3.57 -12.41 13.34
CA ARG A 168 3.54 -11.54 14.51
C ARG A 168 4.69 -11.83 15.46
N ALA A 169 5.03 -13.10 15.69
CA ALA A 169 6.15 -13.49 16.53
C ALA A 169 7.47 -12.96 15.95
N LYS A 170 7.73 -13.22 14.66
CA LYS A 170 8.90 -12.70 13.95
C LYS A 170 8.94 -11.17 13.92
N ALA A 171 7.80 -10.51 13.71
CA ALA A 171 7.68 -9.06 13.75
C ALA A 171 8.04 -8.47 15.13
N LYS A 172 7.69 -9.14 16.23
CA LYS A 172 8.08 -8.72 17.59
C LYS A 172 9.59 -8.79 17.78
N VAL A 173 10.23 -9.87 17.30
CA VAL A 173 11.70 -10.02 17.34
C VAL A 173 12.36 -8.89 16.55
N LEU A 174 11.92 -8.66 15.31
CA LEU A 174 12.44 -7.59 14.46
C LEU A 174 12.28 -6.20 15.11
N GLN A 175 11.15 -5.96 15.79
CA GLN A 175 10.91 -4.71 16.50
C GLN A 175 11.85 -4.55 17.71
N ALA A 176 12.12 -5.63 18.46
CA ALA A 176 13.06 -5.61 19.58
C ALA A 176 14.49 -5.36 19.10
N GLU A 177 14.93 -6.03 18.04
CA GLU A 177 16.25 -5.82 17.42
C GLU A 177 16.39 -4.39 16.91
N ALA A 178 15.37 -3.86 16.21
CA ALA A 178 15.37 -2.48 15.74
C ALA A 178 15.45 -1.47 16.89
N LYS A 179 14.83 -1.77 18.04
CA LYS A 179 14.92 -0.92 19.23
C LYS A 179 16.33 -0.94 19.83
N ILE A 180 16.94 -2.13 19.98
CA ILE A 180 18.32 -2.27 20.46
C ILE A 180 19.29 -1.52 19.55
N GLU A 181 19.13 -1.66 18.23
CA GLU A 181 19.96 -0.96 17.24
C GLU A 181 19.78 0.56 17.30
N ALA A 182 18.53 1.03 17.46
CA ALA A 182 18.25 2.46 17.64
C ALA A 182 18.88 3.02 18.91
N GLU A 183 18.85 2.27 20.02
CA GLU A 183 19.47 2.66 21.29
C GLU A 183 21.00 2.70 21.17
N LYS A 184 21.62 1.72 20.50
CA LYS A 184 23.06 1.72 20.21
C LYS A 184 23.47 2.94 19.38
N LYS A 185 22.75 3.22 18.28
CA LYS A 185 23.01 4.41 17.46
C LYS A 185 22.82 5.71 18.22
N ALA A 186 21.81 5.79 19.09
CA ALA A 186 21.59 6.95 19.95
C ALA A 186 22.73 7.12 20.97
N ALA A 187 23.22 6.04 21.57
CA ALA A 187 24.36 6.08 22.49
C ALA A 187 25.65 6.52 21.79
N GLU A 188 25.93 6.00 20.59
CA GLU A 188 27.08 6.39 19.79
C GLU A 188 27.01 7.87 19.39
N ALA A 189 25.84 8.36 18.95
CA ALA A 189 25.63 9.75 18.62
C ALA A 189 25.84 10.68 19.84
N ARG A 190 25.37 10.27 21.03
CA ARG A 190 25.61 10.98 22.29
C ARG A 190 27.09 11.01 22.65
N ALA A 191 27.79 9.88 22.53
CA ALA A 191 29.22 9.79 22.79
C ALA A 191 30.03 10.72 21.86
N LYS A 192 29.72 10.72 20.55
CA LYS A 192 30.33 11.62 19.55
C LYS A 192 30.07 13.09 19.88
N THR A 193 28.85 13.42 20.31
CA THR A 193 28.49 14.79 20.70
C THR A 193 29.25 15.24 21.95
N ASN A 194 29.34 14.36 22.96
CA ASN A 194 30.07 14.65 24.20
C ASN A 194 31.58 14.79 23.95
N ALA A 195 32.17 13.93 23.10
CA ALA A 195 33.58 14.02 22.72
C ALA A 195 33.88 15.36 22.02
N LYS A 196 33.04 15.75 21.06
CA LYS A 196 33.17 17.06 20.37
C LYS A 196 33.02 18.24 21.34
N ALA A 197 32.08 18.15 22.29
CA ALA A 197 31.91 19.18 23.32
C ALA A 197 33.12 19.27 24.27
N ALA A 198 33.72 18.13 24.62
CA ALA A 198 34.93 18.09 25.44
C ALA A 198 36.14 18.70 24.72
N GLU A 199 36.31 18.42 23.43
CA GLU A 199 37.35 19.01 22.60
C GLU A 199 37.21 20.54 22.49
N VAL A 200 35.99 21.04 22.26
CA VAL A 200 35.71 22.49 22.22
C VAL A 200 36.01 23.16 23.57
N ARG A 201 35.64 22.52 24.69
CA ARG A 201 35.95 23.04 26.04
C ARG A 201 37.45 23.04 26.32
N ALA A 202 38.16 21.98 25.92
CA ALA A 202 39.61 21.90 26.08
C ALA A 202 40.33 22.99 25.28
N ARG A 203 39.90 23.24 24.03
CA ARG A 203 40.43 24.32 23.20
C ARG A 203 40.17 25.70 23.80
N ALA A 204 38.94 25.96 24.24
CA ALA A 204 38.60 27.24 24.89
C ALA A 204 39.40 27.49 26.19
N LYS A 205 39.71 26.43 26.94
CA LYS A 205 40.55 26.52 28.13
C LYS A 205 42.01 26.81 27.78
N ALA A 206 42.56 26.15 26.77
CA ALA A 206 43.92 26.42 26.29
C ALA A 206 44.09 27.86 25.76
N ASP A 207 43.08 28.38 25.04
CA ASP A 207 43.10 29.76 24.54
C ASP A 207 43.01 30.80 25.66
N ALA A 208 42.43 30.46 26.82
CA ALA A 208 42.34 31.34 27.99
C ALA A 208 43.62 31.38 28.84
N GLU A 209 44.42 30.31 28.82
CA GLU A 209 45.70 30.21 29.56
C GLU A 209 46.89 30.82 28.77
N SER A 210 46.70 31.17 27.49
CA SER A 210 47.72 31.77 26.62
C SER A 210 47.63 33.31 26.51
N LYS A 211 46.78 33.96 27.32
CA LYS A 211 46.64 35.43 27.42
C LYS A 211 47.09 35.92 28.80
#